data_AF-A0A9Q3EWM8-F1
#
_entry.id   AF-A0A9Q3EWM8-F1
#
_cell.length_a   1.000
_cell.length_b   1.000
_cell.length_c   1.000
_cell.angle_alpha   90.00
_cell.angle_beta   90.00
_cell.angle_gamma   90.00
#
_symmetry.space_group_name_H-M   'P 1'
#
loop_
_entity.id
_entity.type
_entity.pdbx_description
1 polymer ?
#
loop_
_entity_poly.entity_id
_entity_poly.type
_entity_poly.pdbx_seq_one_letter_code
_entity_poly.pdbx_strand_id
1 'polypeptide(L)'
;MIVLHLDLSEDRTLKRVKTCSWWPNWRKDVAEYCKTCDRCQKENRATGKKFGMMIQIQEPKYSWEIVHMEWVTALPPGGDRSHNACLVLVDRYRKTPMLLPCHKDDTAMDTAIIIWNEFIIQTGLLQNIISDRDPIFT
;
A
#
# COMPACT_ATOMS: atom_id res chain seq x y z
N MET A 1 -17.41 38.30 -15.44
CA MET A 1 -16.33 37.65 -14.66
C MET A 1 -16.98 36.54 -13.84
N ILE A 2 -17.06 35.32 -14.38
CA ILE A 2 -17.69 34.20 -13.67
C ILE A 2 -16.64 33.60 -12.73
N VAL A 3 -16.90 33.72 -11.44
CA VAL A 3 -16.01 33.26 -10.36
C VAL A 3 -16.09 31.73 -10.29
N LEU A 4 -15.09 31.04 -10.86
CA LEU A 4 -14.93 29.59 -10.76
C LEU A 4 -14.25 29.22 -9.43
N HIS A 5 -14.90 29.45 -8.29
CA HIS A 5 -14.42 28.93 -7.00
C HIS A 5 -14.89 27.49 -6.78
N LEU A 6 -14.30 26.52 -7.49
CA LEU A 6 -14.56 25.09 -7.29
C LEU A 6 -13.28 24.28 -7.43
N ASP A 7 -12.95 23.53 -6.37
CA ASP A 7 -11.79 22.66 -6.23
C ASP A 7 -11.88 21.41 -7.08
N LEU A 8 -11.68 21.59 -8.37
CA LEU A 8 -11.87 20.52 -9.34
C LEU A 8 -10.56 20.28 -10.09
N SER A 9 -10.26 19.00 -10.29
CA SER A 9 -9.22 18.56 -11.22
C SER A 9 -9.48 19.15 -12.60
N GLU A 10 -8.44 19.36 -13.41
CA GLU A 10 -8.54 19.95 -14.76
C GLU A 10 -9.67 19.30 -15.58
N ASP A 11 -9.76 17.96 -15.56
CA ASP A 11 -10.82 17.20 -16.23
C ASP A 11 -12.23 17.55 -15.76
N ARG A 12 -12.42 17.78 -14.46
CA ARG A 12 -13.72 18.14 -13.89
C ARG A 12 -14.08 19.58 -14.24
N THR A 13 -13.11 20.48 -14.24
CA THR A 13 -13.29 21.88 -14.67
C THR A 13 -13.64 21.95 -16.16
N LEU A 14 -12.93 21.19 -17.01
CA LEU A 14 -13.21 21.09 -18.45
C LEU A 14 -14.62 20.57 -18.74
N LYS A 15 -15.06 19.52 -18.04
CA LYS A 15 -16.43 18.99 -18.18
C LYS A 15 -17.50 20.02 -17.84
N ARG A 16 -17.28 20.83 -16.80
CA ARG A 16 -18.25 21.83 -16.35
C ARG A 16 -18.29 23.07 -17.24
N VAL A 17 -17.14 23.53 -17.71
CA VAL A 17 -17.09 24.64 -18.68
C VAL A 17 -17.81 24.24 -19.97
N LYS A 18 -17.61 23.00 -20.45
CA LYS A 18 -18.29 22.46 -21.63
C LYS A 18 -19.82 22.53 -21.55
N THR A 19 -20.41 22.37 -20.36
CA THR A 19 -21.88 22.36 -20.19
C THR A 19 -22.49 23.75 -20.08
N CYS A 20 -21.72 24.76 -19.72
CA CYS A 20 -22.26 26.07 -19.34
C CYS A 20 -21.78 27.22 -20.23
N SER A 21 -20.74 27.03 -21.03
CA SER A 21 -20.13 28.13 -21.79
C SER A 21 -19.31 27.63 -22.98
N TRP A 22 -19.06 28.52 -23.95
CA TRP A 22 -18.19 28.25 -25.10
C TRP A 22 -17.49 29.53 -25.55
N TRP A 23 -16.20 29.44 -25.87
CA TRP A 23 -15.42 30.50 -26.52
C TRP A 23 -14.20 29.91 -27.25
N PRO A 24 -13.56 30.62 -28.20
CA PRO A 24 -12.35 30.13 -28.86
C PRO A 24 -11.25 29.82 -27.84
N ASN A 25 -10.56 28.68 -27.98
CA ASN A 25 -9.50 28.23 -27.07
C ASN A 25 -9.91 27.95 -25.60
N TRP A 26 -11.21 27.85 -25.28
CA TRP A 26 -11.68 27.65 -23.90
C TRP A 26 -11.02 26.51 -23.12
N ARG A 27 -10.62 25.43 -23.80
CA ARG A 27 -9.90 24.32 -23.16
C ARG A 27 -8.50 24.72 -22.67
N LYS A 28 -7.78 25.54 -23.46
CA LYS A 28 -6.44 26.03 -23.11
C LYS A 28 -6.53 26.96 -21.90
N ASP A 29 -7.50 27.87 -21.91
CA ASP A 29 -7.68 28.84 -20.84
C ASP A 29 -8.07 28.15 -19.52
N VAL A 30 -8.92 27.12 -19.59
CA VAL A 30 -9.25 26.29 -18.42
C VAL A 30 -8.01 25.56 -17.89
N ALA A 31 -7.20 24.98 -18.77
CA ALA A 31 -5.96 24.31 -18.37
C ALA A 31 -4.95 25.28 -17.73
N GLU A 32 -4.81 26.48 -18.28
CA GLU A 32 -3.93 27.53 -17.75
C GLU A 32 -4.42 28.06 -16.39
N TYR A 33 -5.73 28.23 -16.24
CA TYR A 33 -6.35 28.57 -14.97
C TYR A 33 -6.10 27.50 -13.91
N CYS A 34 -6.33 26.22 -14.23
CA CYS A 34 -6.09 25.12 -13.28
C CYS A 34 -4.61 24.99 -12.89
N LYS A 35 -3.67 25.34 -13.78
CA LYS A 35 -2.22 25.37 -13.50
C LYS A 35 -1.79 26.51 -12.56
N THR A 36 -2.45 27.66 -12.66
CA THR A 36 -2.10 28.87 -11.89
C THR A 36 -2.92 29.02 -10.60
N CYS A 37 -4.05 28.31 -10.48
CA CYS A 37 -4.91 28.35 -9.30
C CYS A 37 -4.27 27.63 -8.10
N ASP A 38 -3.89 28.39 -7.07
CA ASP A 38 -3.28 27.89 -5.82
C ASP A 38 -4.10 26.76 -5.16
N ARG A 39 -5.42 26.91 -5.10
CA ARG A 39 -6.33 25.91 -4.52
C ARG A 39 -6.35 24.62 -5.35
N CYS A 40 -6.44 24.74 -6.69
CA CYS A 40 -6.34 23.59 -7.58
C CYS A 40 -4.99 22.88 -7.47
N GLN A 41 -3.89 23.63 -7.35
CA GLN A 41 -2.54 23.07 -7.23
C GLN A 41 -2.29 22.42 -5.86
N LYS A 42 -2.91 22.91 -4.78
CA LYS A 42 -2.81 22.32 -3.44
C LYS A 42 -3.63 21.04 -3.31
N GLU A 43 -4.85 21.04 -3.82
CA GLU A 43 -5.79 19.91 -3.73
C GLU A 43 -5.52 18.83 -4.79
N ASN A 44 -5.19 19.22 -6.03
CA ASN A 44 -4.85 18.31 -7.12
C ASN A 44 -3.35 18.33 -7.41
N ARG A 45 -2.51 18.23 -6.36
CA ARG A 45 -1.09 17.95 -6.57
C ARG A 45 -0.99 16.68 -7.41
N ALA A 46 -0.24 16.75 -8.51
CA ALA A 46 0.10 15.55 -9.26
C ALA A 46 0.88 14.62 -8.32
N THR A 47 0.19 13.62 -7.75
CA THR A 47 0.78 12.67 -6.80
C THR A 47 1.74 11.70 -7.49
N GLY A 48 1.79 11.70 -8.82
CA GLY A 48 2.65 10.83 -9.60
C GLY A 48 4.04 11.45 -9.81
N LYS A 49 5.02 11.05 -8.98
CA LYS A 49 6.30 10.67 -9.60
C LYS A 49 5.95 9.68 -10.71
N LYS A 50 6.59 9.75 -11.89
CA LYS A 50 6.51 8.63 -12.86
C LYS A 50 6.66 7.36 -12.05
N PHE A 51 5.66 6.46 -12.10
CA PHE A 51 5.75 5.19 -11.39
C PHE A 51 7.14 4.65 -11.68
N GLY A 52 7.97 4.55 -10.63
CA GLY A 52 9.30 4.00 -10.78
C GLY A 52 9.15 2.63 -11.41
N MET A 53 10.16 2.17 -12.13
CA MET A 53 10.18 0.79 -12.62
C MET A 53 9.95 -0.10 -11.39
N MET A 54 8.84 -0.85 -11.36
CA MET A 54 8.56 -1.77 -10.27
C MET A 54 9.76 -2.73 -10.19
N ILE A 55 10.41 -2.77 -9.03
CA ILE A 55 11.51 -3.70 -8.83
C ILE A 55 10.90 -5.10 -8.87
N GLN A 56 11.27 -5.87 -9.89
CA GLN A 56 10.82 -7.24 -10.00
C GLN A 56 11.62 -8.09 -9.02
N ILE A 57 10.93 -8.71 -8.07
CA ILE A 57 11.52 -9.71 -7.17
C ILE A 57 11.83 -10.96 -8.00
N GLN A 58 13.02 -11.53 -7.81
CA GLN A 58 13.42 -12.75 -8.51
C GLN A 58 12.47 -13.91 -8.20
N GLU A 59 12.20 -14.76 -9.19
CA GLU A 59 11.36 -15.94 -8.98
C GLU A 59 12.09 -16.96 -8.13
N PRO A 60 11.50 -17.43 -7.01
CA PRO A 60 12.10 -18.49 -6.21
C PRO A 60 12.17 -19.78 -7.02
N LYS A 61 13.20 -20.57 -6.80
CA LYS A 61 13.41 -21.90 -7.39
C LYS A 61 12.84 -23.00 -6.51
N TYR A 62 12.77 -22.77 -5.20
CA TYR A 62 12.31 -23.73 -4.21
C TYR A 62 11.22 -23.16 -3.32
N SER A 63 10.42 -24.04 -2.72
CA SER A 63 9.43 -23.64 -1.71
C SER A 63 10.11 -22.98 -0.53
N TRP A 64 9.51 -21.92 0.00
CA TRP A 64 9.98 -21.17 1.17
C TRP A 64 11.33 -20.47 0.97
N GLU A 65 11.81 -20.31 -0.26
CA GLU A 65 13.06 -19.56 -0.52
C GLU A 65 12.85 -18.05 -0.30
N ILE A 66 11.70 -17.54 -0.78
CA ILE A 66 11.29 -16.14 -0.64
C ILE A 66 9.90 -16.12 -0.01
N VAL A 67 9.79 -15.44 1.13
CA VAL A 67 8.52 -15.33 1.86
C VAL A 67 8.12 -13.88 2.02
N HIS A 68 6.84 -13.62 1.77
CA HIS A 68 6.21 -12.35 2.12
C HIS A 68 5.67 -12.43 3.54
N MET A 69 5.97 -11.44 4.36
CA MET A 69 5.57 -11.39 5.76
C MET A 69 4.71 -10.15 6.01
N GLU A 70 3.54 -10.34 6.61
CA GLU A 70 2.56 -9.28 6.86
C GLU A 70 1.83 -9.51 8.18
N TRP A 71 1.50 -8.44 8.90
CA TRP A 71 0.66 -8.52 10.09
C TRP A 71 -0.80 -8.25 9.76
N VAL A 72 -1.67 -9.13 10.23
CA VAL A 72 -3.10 -8.86 10.34
C VAL A 72 -3.41 -8.57 11.79
N THR A 73 -3.61 -7.30 12.11
CA THR A 73 -3.92 -6.83 13.47
C THR A 73 -5.42 -6.56 13.62
N ALA A 74 -5.83 -6.20 14.85
CA ALA A 74 -7.22 -5.85 15.20
C ALA A 74 -8.23 -6.99 14.98
N LEU A 75 -7.80 -8.24 15.15
CA LEU A 75 -8.70 -9.39 15.18
C LEU A 75 -9.40 -9.47 16.55
N PRO A 76 -10.66 -9.95 16.61
CA PRO A 76 -11.29 -10.28 17.87
C PRO A 76 -10.42 -11.29 18.65
N PRO A 77 -10.16 -11.07 19.96
CA PRO A 77 -9.39 -12.01 20.75
C PRO A 77 -10.02 -13.41 20.74
N GLY A 78 -9.22 -14.42 20.45
CA GLY A 78 -9.71 -15.77 20.23
C GLY A 78 -8.79 -16.88 20.75
N GLY A 79 -9.40 -18.03 21.05
CA GLY A 79 -8.73 -19.22 21.59
C GLY A 79 -8.29 -19.08 23.04
N ASP A 80 -7.68 -20.14 23.59
CA ASP A 80 -7.31 -20.22 25.00
C ASP A 80 -6.27 -19.15 25.44
N ARG A 81 -5.49 -18.66 24.48
CA ARG A 81 -4.45 -17.62 24.70
C ARG A 81 -4.88 -16.21 24.30
N SER A 82 -6.13 -16.04 23.86
CA SER A 82 -6.70 -14.74 23.51
C SER A 82 -5.87 -13.94 22.49
N HIS A 83 -5.36 -14.63 21.46
CA HIS A 83 -4.60 -13.98 20.38
C HIS A 83 -5.50 -13.00 19.63
N ASN A 84 -4.98 -11.82 19.30
CA ASN A 84 -5.72 -10.71 18.69
C ASN A 84 -5.05 -10.18 17.40
N ALA A 85 -4.01 -10.87 16.95
CA ALA A 85 -3.32 -10.62 15.70
C ALA A 85 -2.88 -11.96 15.07
N CYS A 86 -2.47 -11.89 13.81
CA CYS A 86 -1.91 -13.02 13.09
C CYS A 86 -0.75 -12.55 12.21
N LEU A 87 0.38 -13.25 12.31
CA LEU A 87 1.51 -13.09 11.41
C LEU A 87 1.29 -14.01 10.19
N VAL A 88 1.24 -13.40 9.02
CA VAL A 88 0.99 -14.08 7.75
C VAL A 88 2.30 -14.22 7.00
N LEU A 89 2.69 -15.47 6.72
CA LEU A 89 3.89 -15.82 5.97
C LEU A 89 3.47 -16.50 4.66
N VAL A 90 3.60 -15.81 3.54
CA VAL A 90 3.19 -16.32 2.22
C VAL A 90 4.40 -16.76 1.42
N ASP A 91 4.44 -18.05 1.06
CA ASP A 91 5.46 -18.58 0.14
C ASP A 91 5.29 -17.96 -1.24
N ARG A 92 6.32 -17.27 -1.74
CA ARG A 92 6.29 -16.73 -3.10
C ARG A 92 6.29 -17.83 -4.16
N TYR A 93 6.82 -19.03 -3.88
CA TYR A 93 6.81 -20.14 -4.84
C TYR A 93 5.43 -20.80 -4.91
N ARG A 94 4.90 -21.27 -3.77
CA ARG A 94 3.61 -21.99 -3.71
C ARG A 94 2.37 -21.10 -3.70
N LYS A 95 2.53 -19.80 -3.41
CA LYS A 95 1.41 -18.86 -3.17
C LYS A 95 0.49 -19.29 -2.03
N THR A 96 1.03 -20.04 -1.07
CA THR A 96 0.28 -20.55 0.09
C THR A 96 0.66 -19.80 1.36
N PRO A 97 -0.31 -19.31 2.15
CA PRO A 97 -0.05 -18.68 3.43
C PRO A 97 0.14 -19.71 4.55
N MET A 98 1.03 -19.39 5.49
CA MET A 98 1.07 -19.92 6.84
C MET A 98 0.64 -18.81 7.79
N LEU A 99 -0.27 -19.14 8.70
CA LEU A 99 -0.86 -18.20 9.66
C LEU A 99 -0.37 -18.55 11.06
N LEU A 100 0.35 -17.62 11.69
CA LEU A 100 0.85 -17.79 13.05
C LEU A 100 0.06 -16.86 13.99
N PRO A 101 -0.72 -17.39 14.93
CA PRO A 101 -1.48 -16.57 15.86
C PRO A 101 -0.54 -15.90 16.86
N CYS A 102 -0.79 -14.63 17.14
CA CYS A 102 0.09 -13.78 17.94
C CYS A 102 -0.70 -12.61 18.56
N HIS A 103 0.00 -11.73 19.27
CA HIS A 103 -0.60 -10.54 19.86
C HIS A 103 -0.12 -9.30 19.11
N LYS A 104 -1.01 -8.31 18.96
CA LYS A 104 -0.70 -7.04 18.28
C LYS A 104 0.42 -6.25 18.96
N ASP A 105 0.65 -6.51 20.24
CA ASP A 105 1.60 -5.82 21.11
C ASP A 105 2.90 -6.63 21.28
N ASP A 106 3.06 -7.73 20.51
CA ASP A 106 4.27 -8.54 20.53
C ASP A 106 5.49 -7.73 20.10
N THR A 107 6.60 -7.92 20.81
CA THR A 107 7.86 -7.25 20.45
C THR A 107 8.50 -7.94 19.24
N ALA A 108 9.52 -7.29 18.66
CA ALA A 108 10.33 -7.90 17.61
C ALA A 108 10.96 -9.23 18.07
N MET A 109 11.33 -9.34 19.35
CA MET A 109 11.89 -10.58 19.92
C MET A 109 10.84 -11.68 20.00
N ASP A 110 9.64 -11.37 20.50
CA ASP A 110 8.53 -12.34 20.60
C ASP A 110 8.16 -12.86 19.21
N THR A 111 8.09 -11.95 18.24
CA THR A 111 7.85 -12.27 16.82
C THR A 111 8.93 -13.21 16.28
N ALA A 112 10.22 -12.91 16.54
CA ALA A 112 11.32 -13.76 16.08
C ALA A 112 11.26 -15.16 16.69
N ILE A 113 10.87 -15.28 17.95
CA ILE A 113 10.69 -16.56 18.64
C ILE A 113 9.55 -17.37 18.00
N ILE A 114 8.42 -16.72 17.69
CA ILE A 114 7.28 -17.35 17.01
C ILE A 114 7.70 -17.86 15.63
N ILE A 115 8.38 -17.03 14.83
CA ILE A 115 8.87 -17.43 13.49
C ILE A 115 9.85 -18.60 13.62
N TRP A 116 10.78 -18.55 14.58
CA TRP A 116 11.76 -19.61 14.76
C TRP A 116 11.09 -20.94 15.10
N ASN A 117 10.23 -20.95 16.11
CA ASN A 117 9.66 -22.17 16.65
C ASN A 117 8.57 -22.76 15.75
N GLU A 118 7.72 -21.92 15.17
CA GLU A 118 6.54 -22.39 14.43
C GLU A 118 6.79 -22.49 12.93
N PHE A 119 7.67 -21.66 12.36
CA PHE A 119 7.87 -21.59 10.92
C PHE A 119 9.21 -22.19 10.45
N ILE A 120 10.34 -21.72 10.98
CA ILE A 120 11.68 -22.12 10.51
C ILE A 120 11.95 -23.61 10.78
N ILE A 121 11.53 -24.12 11.93
CA ILE A 121 11.67 -25.56 12.26
C ILE A 121 10.93 -26.44 11.24
N GLN A 122 9.79 -25.99 10.72
CA GLN A 122 8.96 -26.78 9.79
C GLN A 122 9.40 -26.64 8.33
N THR A 123 9.85 -25.45 7.94
CA THR A 123 10.08 -25.08 6.52
C THR A 123 11.55 -25.06 6.13
N GLY A 124 12.46 -24.93 7.11
CA GLY A 124 13.89 -24.70 6.89
C GLY A 124 14.24 -23.21 6.94
N LEU A 125 15.50 -22.90 6.61
CA LEU A 125 15.99 -21.52 6.61
C LEU A 125 15.54 -20.77 5.35
N LEU A 126 15.01 -19.57 5.56
CA LEU A 126 14.65 -18.64 4.49
C LEU A 126 15.89 -17.98 3.88
N GLN A 127 15.87 -17.72 2.58
CA GLN A 127 16.89 -16.88 1.95
C GLN A 127 16.50 -15.40 2.00
N ASN A 128 15.22 -15.10 1.74
CA ASN A 128 14.73 -13.73 1.70
C ASN A 128 13.36 -13.61 2.37
N ILE A 129 13.24 -12.58 3.21
CA ILE A 129 11.98 -12.13 3.79
C ILE A 129 11.65 -10.76 3.20
N ILE A 130 10.43 -10.61 2.72
CA ILE A 130 9.91 -9.34 2.19
C ILE A 130 8.76 -8.92 3.09
N SER A 131 9.01 -7.92 3.92
CA SER A 131 8.01 -7.28 4.77
C SER A 131 7.75 -5.85 4.31
N ASP A 132 6.71 -5.24 4.87
CA ASP A 132 6.57 -3.79 4.85
C ASP A 132 7.57 -3.13 5.82
N ARG A 133 7.41 -1.82 6.01
CA ARG A 133 8.24 -1.00 6.92
C ARG A 133 7.60 -0.85 8.29
N ASP A 134 6.92 -1.88 8.78
CA ASP A 134 6.43 -1.82 10.14
C ASP A 134 7.61 -1.70 11.14
N PRO A 135 7.45 -0.90 12.21
CA PRO A 135 8.51 -0.72 13.23
C PRO A 135 8.92 -2.02 13.93
N ILE A 136 8.05 -3.04 13.92
CA ILE A 136 8.36 -4.36 14.49
C ILE A 136 9.44 -5.06 13.65
N PHE A 137 9.56 -4.73 12.37
CA PHE A 137 10.52 -5.31 11.42
C PHE A 137 11.75 -4.41 11.14
N THR A 138 11.76 -3.16 11.62
CA THR A 138 12.78 -2.14 11.30
C THR A 138 13.50 -1.67 12.57
#